data_AF-A0A838PXD1-F1
#
_entry.id   AF-A0A838PXD1-F1
#
_cell.length_a   1.000
_cell.length_b   1.000
_cell.length_c   1.000
_cell.angle_alpha   90.00
_cell.angle_beta   90.00
_cell.angle_gamma   90.00
#
_symmetry.space_group_name_H-M   'P 1'
#
loop_
_entity.id
_entity.type
_entity.pdbx_description
1 polymer ?
#
loop_
_entity_poly.entity_id
_entity_poly.type
_entity_poly.pdbx_seq_one_letter_code
_entity_poly.pdbx_strand_id
1 'polypeptide(L)'
;MPRTRKQLEQAAADAHAWLDSLDPATTQAEDPRDLRRIGLALGDVAAAESELADAVAAARANSRSWGEIALALGVSKQAARERYGQTPQVT
;
A
#
# COMPACT_ATOMS: atom_id res chain seq x y z
N MET A 1 12.90 9.20 -30.97
CA MET A 1 13.90 10.27 -30.76
C MET A 1 13.67 10.89 -29.39
N PRO A 2 14.60 10.76 -28.43
CA PRO A 2 14.51 11.48 -27.16
C PRO A 2 14.59 13.00 -27.40
N ARG A 3 13.91 13.80 -26.59
CA ARG A 3 13.96 15.28 -26.68
C ARG A 3 15.41 15.76 -26.49
N THR A 4 15.81 16.77 -27.26
CA THR A 4 17.10 17.43 -27.06
C THR A 4 17.12 18.24 -25.77
N ARG A 5 18.31 18.53 -25.23
CA ARG A 5 18.51 19.37 -24.04
C ARG A 5 17.75 20.70 -24.13
N LYS A 6 17.89 21.41 -25.26
CA LYS A 6 17.21 22.69 -25.51
C LYS A 6 15.68 22.56 -25.51
N GLN A 7 15.15 21.46 -26.06
CA GLN A 7 13.71 21.20 -26.03
C GLN A 7 13.19 20.89 -24.63
N LEU A 8 14.02 20.27 -23.77
CA LEU A 8 13.68 20.07 -22.36
C LEU A 8 13.66 21.40 -21.59
N GLU A 9 14.64 22.27 -21.84
CA GLU A 9 14.72 23.60 -21.23
C GLU A 9 13.53 24.48 -21.63
N GLN A 10 13.15 24.47 -22.91
CA GLN A 10 11.97 25.19 -23.37
C GLN A 10 10.68 24.65 -22.75
N ALA A 11 10.48 23.32 -22.73
CA ALA A 11 9.30 22.71 -22.14
C ALA A 11 9.18 23.02 -20.63
N ALA A 12 10.32 23.11 -19.92
CA ALA A 12 10.35 23.51 -18.52
C ALA A 12 9.96 24.99 -18.33
N ALA A 13 10.44 25.89 -19.19
CA ALA A 13 10.08 27.31 -19.15
C ALA A 13 8.59 27.52 -19.44
N ASP A 14 8.05 26.82 -20.45
CA ASP A 14 6.63 26.87 -20.81
C ASP A 14 5.75 26.33 -19.67
N ALA A 15 6.17 25.24 -19.02
CA ALA A 15 5.47 24.70 -17.87
C ALA A 15 5.47 25.66 -16.67
N HIS A 16 6.58 26.36 -16.43
CA HIS A 16 6.68 27.35 -15.34
C HIS A 16 5.74 28.53 -15.58
N ALA A 17 5.76 29.10 -16.79
CA ALA A 17 4.85 30.19 -17.17
C ALA A 17 3.37 29.77 -17.10
N TRP A 18 3.06 28.51 -17.46
CA TRP A 18 1.71 27.97 -17.30
C TRP A 18 1.32 27.84 -15.82
N LEU A 19 2.18 27.29 -14.96
CA LEU A 19 1.91 27.17 -13.52
C LEU A 19 1.73 28.54 -12.85
N ASP A 20 2.54 29.54 -13.21
CA ASP A 20 2.43 30.91 -12.69
C ASP A 20 1.10 31.58 -13.10
N SER A 21 0.46 31.10 -14.16
CA SER A 21 -0.85 31.60 -14.62
C SER A 21 -2.03 30.98 -13.87
N LEU A 22 -1.83 29.90 -13.10
CA LEU A 22 -2.90 29.24 -12.37
C LEU A 22 -3.18 29.96 -11.04
N ASP A 23 -4.41 30.41 -10.86
CA ASP A 23 -4.89 30.91 -9.57
C ASP A 23 -5.61 29.77 -8.81
N PRO A 24 -5.14 29.35 -7.62
CA PRO A 24 -5.77 28.30 -6.83
C PRO A 24 -7.23 28.59 -6.44
N ALA A 25 -7.65 29.85 -6.40
CA ALA A 25 -9.01 30.22 -6.03
C ALA A 25 -10.03 30.03 -7.17
N THR A 26 -9.56 30.03 -8.42
CA THR A 26 -10.43 30.02 -9.61
C THR A 26 -10.13 28.86 -10.57
N THR A 27 -8.93 28.27 -10.49
CA THR A 27 -8.55 27.09 -11.25
C THR A 27 -9.18 25.86 -10.61
N GLN A 28 -10.13 25.24 -11.29
CA GLN A 28 -10.77 24.01 -10.82
C GLN A 28 -9.73 22.88 -10.75
N ALA A 29 -9.45 22.41 -9.54
CA ALA A 29 -8.73 21.18 -9.32
C ALA A 29 -9.70 19.99 -9.42
N GLU A 30 -9.25 18.90 -10.02
CA GLU A 30 -9.90 17.60 -9.83
C GLU A 30 -9.85 17.25 -8.34
N ASP A 31 -10.98 16.80 -7.78
CA ASP A 31 -11.09 16.43 -6.38
C ASP A 31 -10.54 15.02 -6.14
N PRO A 32 -9.37 14.85 -5.52
CA PRO A 32 -8.73 13.54 -5.40
C PRO A 32 -9.08 12.84 -4.08
N ARG A 33 -10.12 13.29 -3.36
CA ARG A 33 -10.47 12.77 -2.03
C ARG A 33 -10.78 11.27 -2.03
N ASP A 34 -11.38 10.78 -3.12
CA ASP A 34 -11.66 9.36 -3.34
C ASP A 34 -10.38 8.55 -3.52
N LEU A 35 -9.46 8.99 -4.37
CA LEU A 35 -8.15 8.37 -4.57
C LEU A 35 -7.32 8.35 -3.29
N ARG A 36 -7.32 9.47 -2.55
CA ARG A 36 -6.68 9.56 -1.22
C ARG A 36 -7.30 8.55 -0.25
N ARG A 37 -8.63 8.41 -0.26
CA ARG A 37 -9.33 7.46 0.62
C ARG A 37 -8.97 6.01 0.29
N ILE A 38 -8.82 5.67 -0.99
CA ILE A 38 -8.35 4.34 -1.42
C ILE A 38 -6.93 4.08 -0.89
N GLY A 39 -6.02 5.04 -1.03
CA GLY A 39 -4.65 4.91 -0.54
C GLY A 39 -4.56 4.70 0.97
N LEU A 40 -5.38 5.43 1.74
CA LEU A 40 -5.47 5.25 3.19
C LEU A 40 -6.03 3.87 3.55
N ALA A 41 -7.13 3.45 2.91
CA ALA A 41 -7.73 2.15 3.15
C ALA A 41 -6.77 1.00 2.81
N LEU A 42 -5.96 1.13 1.75
CA LEU A 42 -4.93 0.17 1.41
C LEU A 42 -3.86 0.07 2.52
N GLY A 43 -3.44 1.21 3.07
CA GLY A 43 -2.53 1.26 4.21
C GLY A 43 -3.11 0.56 5.45
N ASP A 44 -4.38 0.82 5.75
CA ASP A 44 -5.08 0.21 6.88
C ASP A 44 -5.17 -1.32 6.72
N VAL A 45 -5.46 -1.81 5.50
CA VAL A 45 -5.48 -3.25 5.19
C VAL A 45 -4.10 -3.85 5.39
N ALA A 46 -3.04 -3.25 4.85
CA ALA A 46 -1.68 -3.77 5.01
C ALA A 46 -1.24 -3.82 6.48
N ALA A 47 -1.58 -2.79 7.27
CA ALA A 47 -1.31 -2.76 8.70
C ALA A 47 -2.06 -3.87 9.45
N ALA A 48 -3.34 -4.06 9.15
CA ALA A 48 -4.14 -5.12 9.76
C ALA A 48 -3.65 -6.54 9.37
N GLU A 49 -3.20 -6.73 8.13
CA GLU A 49 -2.62 -8.00 7.68
C GLU A 49 -1.30 -8.31 8.38
N SER A 50 -0.43 -7.31 8.57
CA SER A 50 0.82 -7.45 9.33
C SER A 50 0.54 -7.82 10.79
N GLU A 51 -0.32 -7.06 11.46
CA GLU A 51 -0.72 -7.32 12.85
C GLU A 51 -1.28 -8.74 13.02
N LEU A 52 -2.12 -9.20 12.08
CA LEU A 52 -2.66 -10.55 12.12
C LEU A 52 -1.59 -11.62 11.95
N ALA A 53 -0.61 -11.41 11.06
CA ALA A 53 0.52 -12.32 10.89
C ALA A 53 1.40 -12.38 12.15
N ASP A 54 1.68 -11.23 12.77
CA ASP A 54 2.45 -11.14 14.01
C ASP A 54 1.74 -11.84 15.17
N ALA A 55 0.42 -11.66 15.30
CA ALA A 55 -0.39 -12.36 16.29
C ALA A 55 -0.36 -13.89 16.09
N VAL A 56 -0.42 -14.37 14.84
CA VAL A 56 -0.29 -15.80 14.53
C VAL A 56 1.11 -16.31 14.88
N ALA A 57 2.16 -15.56 14.56
CA ALA A 57 3.54 -15.92 14.91
C ALA A 57 3.72 -15.99 16.44
N ALA A 58 3.19 -15.03 17.19
CA ALA A 58 3.19 -15.03 18.65
C ALA A 58 2.42 -16.24 19.22
N ALA A 59 1.27 -16.59 18.66
CA ALA A 59 0.53 -17.79 19.05
C ALA A 59 1.35 -19.07 18.82
N ARG A 60 2.06 -19.16 17.70
CA ARG A 60 2.98 -20.27 17.40
C ARG A 60 4.15 -20.34 18.38
N ALA A 61 4.75 -19.21 18.74
CA ALA A 61 5.80 -19.12 19.75
C ALA A 61 5.30 -19.58 21.14
N ASN A 62 4.04 -19.29 21.45
CA ASN A 62 3.34 -19.76 22.65
C ASN A 62 2.84 -21.22 22.54
N SER A 63 3.39 -22.01 21.62
CA SER A 63 3.08 -23.44 21.40
C SER A 63 1.61 -23.75 21.04
N ARG A 64 0.82 -22.76 20.62
CA ARG A 64 -0.56 -23.00 20.16
C ARG A 64 -0.57 -23.84 18.89
N SER A 65 -1.47 -24.81 18.83
CA SER A 65 -1.61 -25.67 17.67
C SER A 65 -2.21 -24.90 16.48
N TRP A 66 -1.89 -25.36 15.27
CA TRP A 66 -2.54 -24.85 14.06
C TRP A 66 -4.07 -25.03 14.07
N GLY A 67 -4.58 -26.00 14.84
CA GLY A 67 -6.02 -26.19 15.00
C GLY A 67 -6.66 -25.06 15.80
N GLU A 68 -6.09 -24.71 16.96
CA GLU A 68 -6.55 -23.57 17.77
C GLU A 68 -6.49 -22.25 17.00
N ILE A 69 -5.40 -22.01 16.27
CA ILE A 69 -5.23 -20.81 15.45
C ILE A 69 -6.28 -20.76 14.34
N ALA A 70 -6.52 -21.87 13.65
CA ALA A 70 -7.52 -21.93 12.58
C ALA A 70 -8.95 -21.69 13.08
N LEU A 71 -9.28 -22.18 14.28
CA LEU A 71 -10.55 -21.87 14.93
C LEU A 71 -10.72 -20.37 15.19
N ALA A 72 -9.68 -19.70 15.68
CA ALA A 72 -9.71 -18.25 15.91
C ALA A 72 -9.85 -17.45 14.61
N LEU A 73 -9.20 -17.92 13.54
CA LEU A 73 -9.26 -17.30 12.20
C LEU A 73 -10.55 -17.61 11.43
N GLY A 74 -11.35 -18.58 11.87
CA GLY A 74 -12.54 -19.03 11.13
C GLY A 74 -12.21 -19.77 9.83
N VAL A 75 -11.05 -20.42 9.73
CA VAL A 75 -10.59 -21.14 8.53
C VAL A 75 -10.24 -22.59 8.85
N SER A 76 -9.91 -23.39 7.83
CA SER A 76 -9.39 -24.74 8.06
C SER A 76 -7.95 -24.73 8.59
N LYS A 77 -7.55 -25.76 9.34
CA LYS A 77 -6.16 -25.97 9.80
C LYS A 77 -5.15 -25.92 8.65
N GLN A 78 -5.51 -26.53 7.52
CA GLN A 78 -4.65 -26.54 6.33
C GLN A 78 -4.49 -25.13 5.76
N ALA A 79 -5.58 -24.37 5.63
CA ALA A 79 -5.54 -23.00 5.14
C ALA A 79 -4.72 -22.07 6.05
N ALA A 80 -4.87 -22.20 7.38
CA ALA A 80 -4.07 -21.43 8.34
C ALA A 80 -2.58 -21.75 8.22
N ARG A 81 -2.22 -23.05 8.13
CA ARG A 81 -0.81 -23.47 7.99
C ARG A 81 -0.22 -23.07 6.64
N GLU A 82 -0.97 -23.13 5.56
CA GLU A 82 -0.51 -22.71 4.24
C GLU A 82 -0.22 -21.21 4.21
N ARG A 83 -1.14 -20.40 4.74
CA ARG A 83 -1.03 -18.94 4.75
C ARG A 83 0.06 -18.42 5.69
N TYR A 84 0.19 -18.98 6.89
CA TYR A 84 1.06 -18.43 7.95
C TYR A 84 2.21 -19.35 8.36
N GLY A 85 2.28 -20.56 7.81
CA GLY A 85 3.31 -21.54 8.17
C GLY A 85 4.58 -21.45 7.33
N GLN A 86 4.62 -20.60 6.31
CA GLN A 86 5.83 -20.31 5.55
C GLN A 86 6.55 -19.15 6.21
N THR A 87 7.70 -19.40 6.83
CA THR A 87 8.61 -18.33 7.24
C THR A 87 9.22 -17.73 5.96
N PRO A 88 9.11 -16.42 5.69
CA PRO A 88 9.86 -15.82 4.61
C PRO A 88 11.35 -16.06 4.88
N GLN A 89 12.00 -16.80 3.98
CA GLN A 89 13.45 -17.02 4.00
C GLN A 89 14.09 -15.66 3.70
N VAL A 90 14.53 -14.95 4.72
CA VAL A 90 15.40 -13.78 4.53
C VAL A 90 16.75 -14.33 4.05
N THR A 91 17.04 -14.16 2.76
CA THR A 91 18.37 -14.41 2.16
C THR A 91 19.19 -13.13 2.22
#